data_AF-A0A7Y6TZ45-F1
#
_entry.id   AF-A0A7Y6TZ45-F1
#
_cell.length_a   1.000
_cell.length_b   1.000
_cell.length_c   1.000
_cell.angle_alpha   90.00
_cell.angle_beta   90.00
_cell.angle_gamma   90.00
#
_symmetry.space_group_name_H-M   'P 1'
#
loop_
_entity.id
_entity.type
_entity.pdbx_description
1 polymer ?
#
loop_
_entity_poly.entity_id
_entity_poly.type
_entity_poly.pdbx_seq_one_letter_code
_entity_poly.pdbx_strand_id
1 'polypeptide(L)'
;MARWCARHGAQVRAWDSRAEPPAAATLASELPEVERLAGELDAGRALEGCVAVLKSPGLAPGDTRIAAVLSAAAERGIAVQGELGLFAEALDVLAGAIGYAPKVLAITGTNGKTTTTAMTAQLVESTGRRVAVAGNIGPTMLQTLADALDAVGEVEVAAAQGGAGALGNAAAAAAAFAATDAAGGHVDAASGDDADTDSSAADTDSAAADADPATDAADAAAPEGGARGARAFDSAAAGGEASADAGARDPAATRVEPDESDADGDDSAEADPARLEALLAAPTAPAPVHPALAELPEVWVLELSSFQLDGVTGFEPSAAALLNLTQDHLDWHGSFDAYVAAKARVFGARAVIVANRDDPAVEAALPAAPAPKKRVRSVPRQVVRFGIGAPTRAGDFGIVIEHGIAWLARAIEPERDGGRRARAEAASSALQMQRLMPADALRVRGRHNAANALAALALASAIGCGLAPMLHALREYRGEPHRVEFIATIDGIDAFDDSKGTNVGATVAALDGLGADRAPARLAVILGGDGKGQDFAPLLAPLGRHARAIATIGRDADAIERVVGATGLPLTRHPSLEAATRWCFEQAQPGDAVLLSPACASLDMFRDYAHRAAVFVDTVRAIAADRAGVMA
;
A
#
# COMPACT_ATOMS: atom_id res chain seq x y z
N MET A 1 -6.95 1.39 -20.97
CA MET A 1 -5.85 1.87 -21.85
C MET A 1 -6.30 1.99 -23.31
N ALA A 2 -6.40 0.94 -24.13
CA ALA A 2 -6.74 1.08 -25.56
C ALA A 2 -7.98 1.95 -25.87
N ARG A 3 -9.14 1.67 -25.24
CA ARG A 3 -10.36 2.50 -25.34
C ARG A 3 -10.13 3.98 -25.01
N TRP A 4 -9.34 4.25 -23.97
CA TRP A 4 -9.02 5.62 -23.52
C TRP A 4 -8.20 6.37 -24.57
N CYS A 5 -7.18 5.72 -25.14
CA CYS A 5 -6.35 6.32 -26.19
C CYS A 5 -7.16 6.57 -27.47
N ALA A 6 -7.99 5.60 -27.89
CA ALA A 6 -8.87 5.75 -29.05
C ALA A 6 -9.93 6.87 -28.85
N ARG A 7 -10.53 6.97 -27.64
CA ARG A 7 -11.42 8.08 -27.24
C ARG A 7 -10.79 9.45 -27.44
N HIS A 8 -9.48 9.57 -27.21
CA HIS A 8 -8.72 10.80 -27.41
C HIS A 8 -8.03 10.89 -28.79
N GLY A 9 -8.49 10.10 -29.77
CA GLY A 9 -8.06 10.19 -31.18
C GLY A 9 -6.66 9.63 -31.47
N ALA A 10 -6.04 8.91 -30.53
CA ALA A 10 -4.74 8.30 -30.74
C ALA A 10 -4.85 7.06 -31.66
N GLN A 11 -3.88 6.89 -32.56
CA GLN A 11 -3.70 5.64 -33.29
C GLN A 11 -3.06 4.61 -32.36
N VAL A 12 -3.76 3.50 -32.10
CA VAL A 12 -3.35 2.50 -31.12
C VAL A 12 -2.85 1.23 -31.81
N ARG A 13 -1.64 0.79 -31.44
CA ARG A 13 -1.15 -0.57 -31.66
C ARG A 13 -1.32 -1.37 -30.38
N ALA A 14 -1.84 -2.60 -30.49
CA ALA A 14 -1.96 -3.53 -29.37
C ALA A 14 -1.14 -4.79 -29.64
N TRP A 15 -0.38 -5.22 -28.64
CA TRP A 15 0.35 -6.48 -28.63
C TRP A 15 0.11 -7.20 -27.30
N ASP A 16 0.12 -8.52 -27.35
CA ASP A 16 0.07 -9.40 -26.18
C ASP A 16 0.97 -10.62 -26.46
N SER A 17 1.61 -11.14 -25.42
CA SER A 17 2.52 -12.29 -25.56
C SER A 17 1.79 -13.64 -25.69
N ARG A 18 0.46 -13.66 -25.53
CA ARG A 18 -0.40 -14.83 -25.71
C ARG A 18 -0.98 -14.87 -27.12
N ALA A 19 -1.05 -16.06 -27.71
CA ALA A 19 -1.71 -16.26 -29.01
C ALA A 19 -3.22 -15.92 -28.98
N GLU A 20 -3.89 -16.19 -27.84
CA GLU A 20 -5.31 -15.88 -27.61
C GLU A 20 -5.46 -15.03 -26.34
N PRO A 21 -5.34 -13.69 -26.43
CA PRO A 21 -5.55 -12.80 -25.29
C PRO A 21 -7.02 -12.77 -24.85
N PRO A 22 -7.35 -12.78 -23.54
CA PRO A 22 -8.73 -12.88 -23.05
C PRO A 22 -9.71 -11.83 -23.56
N ALA A 23 -9.22 -10.64 -23.95
CA ALA A 23 -10.02 -9.53 -24.46
C ALA A 23 -9.88 -9.31 -25.98
N ALA A 24 -9.27 -10.23 -26.73
CA ALA A 24 -8.99 -10.06 -28.15
C ALA A 24 -10.26 -9.88 -29.00
N ALA A 25 -11.32 -10.65 -28.70
CA ALA A 25 -12.61 -10.52 -29.37
C ALA A 25 -13.26 -9.16 -29.10
N THR A 26 -13.30 -8.74 -27.83
CA THR A 26 -13.82 -7.43 -27.40
C THR A 26 -13.07 -6.27 -28.06
N LEU A 27 -11.74 -6.33 -28.09
CA LEU A 27 -10.89 -5.34 -28.76
C LEU A 27 -11.21 -5.26 -30.25
N ALA A 28 -11.36 -6.40 -30.93
CA ALA A 28 -11.66 -6.45 -32.35
C ALA A 28 -13.08 -5.99 -32.70
N SER A 29 -14.06 -6.16 -31.81
CA SER A 29 -15.45 -5.72 -32.03
C SER A 29 -15.67 -4.24 -31.72
N GLU A 30 -15.01 -3.71 -30.69
CA GLU A 30 -15.25 -2.34 -30.21
C GLU A 30 -14.30 -1.30 -30.81
N LEU A 31 -13.05 -1.69 -31.09
CA LEU A 31 -12.00 -0.82 -31.62
C LEU A 31 -11.37 -1.46 -32.87
N PRO A 32 -12.12 -1.64 -33.97
CA PRO A 32 -11.64 -2.30 -35.18
C PRO A 32 -10.44 -1.58 -35.83
N GLU A 33 -10.25 -0.29 -35.55
CA GLU A 33 -9.13 0.55 -35.97
C GLU A 33 -7.79 0.26 -35.26
N VAL A 34 -7.80 -0.50 -34.17
CA VAL A 34 -6.58 -0.88 -33.44
C VAL A 34 -5.77 -1.89 -34.25
N GLU A 35 -4.55 -1.51 -34.63
CA GLU A 35 -3.61 -2.45 -35.25
C GLU A 35 -3.18 -3.50 -34.20
N ARG A 36 -3.46 -4.77 -34.49
CA ARG A 36 -3.08 -5.90 -33.65
C ARG A 36 -1.75 -6.47 -34.15
N LEU A 37 -0.70 -6.31 -33.35
CA LEU A 37 0.61 -6.93 -33.57
C LEU A 37 0.56 -8.36 -33.04
N ALA A 38 1.10 -9.31 -33.81
CA ALA A 38 1.09 -10.73 -33.48
C ALA A 38 2.50 -11.34 -33.65
N GLY A 39 2.80 -12.38 -32.87
CA GLY A 39 4.13 -13.00 -32.83
C GLY A 39 5.11 -12.20 -31.97
N GLU A 40 6.41 -12.31 -32.29
CA GLU A 40 7.48 -11.57 -31.61
C GLU A 40 7.34 -10.06 -31.83
N LEU A 41 7.64 -9.27 -30.79
CA LEU A 41 7.45 -7.83 -30.80
C LEU A 41 8.70 -7.11 -31.36
N ASP A 42 8.73 -6.91 -32.67
CA ASP A 42 9.78 -6.09 -33.31
C ASP A 42 9.73 -4.63 -32.83
N ALA A 43 10.86 -4.15 -32.30
CA ALA A 43 10.99 -2.79 -31.78
C ALA A 43 10.96 -1.72 -32.90
N GLY A 44 11.32 -2.05 -34.13
CA GLY A 44 11.21 -1.16 -35.28
C GLY A 44 9.75 -0.78 -35.54
N ARG A 45 8.95 -1.80 -35.88
CA ARG A 45 7.51 -1.70 -36.19
C ARG A 45 6.67 -1.27 -34.99
N ALA A 46 6.99 -1.71 -33.77
CA ALA A 46 6.21 -1.35 -32.58
C ALA A 46 6.33 0.14 -32.21
N LEU A 47 7.48 0.75 -32.51
CA LEU A 47 7.79 2.13 -32.10
C LEU A 47 7.76 3.14 -33.26
N GLU A 48 7.51 2.72 -34.51
CA GLU A 48 7.40 3.61 -35.67
C GLU A 48 6.29 4.66 -35.44
N GLY A 49 6.64 5.95 -35.39
CA GLY A 49 5.68 7.04 -35.10
C GLY A 49 5.04 6.98 -33.70
N CYS A 50 5.54 6.15 -32.78
CA CYS A 50 4.95 5.97 -31.46
C CYS A 50 5.35 7.11 -30.50
N VAL A 51 4.36 7.69 -29.80
CA VAL A 51 4.60 8.77 -28.82
C VAL A 51 4.64 8.29 -27.37
N ALA A 52 4.05 7.12 -27.07
CA ALA A 52 4.07 6.51 -25.74
C ALA A 52 3.87 4.98 -25.83
N VAL A 53 4.54 4.24 -24.95
CA VAL A 53 4.38 2.79 -24.76
C VAL A 53 3.59 2.54 -23.47
N LEU A 54 2.48 1.82 -23.59
CA LEU A 54 1.57 1.55 -22.47
C LEU A 54 1.74 0.12 -21.97
N LYS A 55 2.54 -0.06 -20.91
CA LYS A 55 2.87 -1.38 -20.37
C LYS A 55 1.75 -1.90 -19.47
N SER A 56 1.31 -3.14 -19.71
CA SER A 56 0.47 -3.88 -18.76
C SER A 56 1.27 -4.21 -17.48
N PRO A 57 0.69 -4.08 -16.27
CA PRO A 57 1.33 -4.51 -15.02
C PRO A 57 1.72 -5.99 -15.02
N GLY A 58 1.03 -6.83 -15.81
CA GLY A 58 1.32 -8.27 -15.94
C GLY A 58 2.61 -8.60 -16.70
N LEU A 59 3.27 -7.62 -17.35
CA LEU A 59 4.56 -7.81 -18.02
C LEU A 59 5.69 -7.35 -17.08
N ALA A 60 6.57 -8.27 -16.69
CA ALA A 60 7.71 -7.98 -15.85
C ALA A 60 8.69 -7.01 -16.54
N PRO A 61 9.40 -6.12 -15.81
CA PRO A 61 10.37 -5.21 -16.42
C PRO A 61 11.52 -5.95 -17.13
N GLY A 62 11.90 -7.12 -16.60
CA GLY A 62 12.91 -8.01 -17.18
C GLY A 62 12.37 -9.03 -18.19
N ASP A 63 11.12 -8.92 -18.66
CA ASP A 63 10.55 -9.84 -19.64
C ASP A 63 11.26 -9.67 -21.00
N THR A 64 12.01 -10.70 -21.41
CA THR A 64 12.85 -10.69 -22.61
C THR A 64 12.06 -10.43 -23.89
N ARG A 65 10.75 -10.71 -23.90
CA ARG A 65 9.86 -10.48 -25.05
C ARG A 65 9.56 -9.00 -25.31
N ILE A 66 9.78 -8.13 -24.33
CA ILE A 66 9.59 -6.68 -24.45
C ILE A 66 10.86 -5.87 -24.20
N ALA A 67 11.93 -6.48 -23.68
CA ALA A 67 13.18 -5.79 -23.33
C ALA A 67 13.75 -4.94 -24.48
N ALA A 68 13.75 -5.46 -25.72
CA ALA A 68 14.21 -4.73 -26.90
C ALA A 68 13.36 -3.47 -27.19
N VAL A 69 12.03 -3.56 -27.00
CA VAL A 69 11.12 -2.42 -27.19
C VAL A 69 11.28 -1.39 -26.06
N LEU A 70 11.50 -1.82 -24.82
CA LEU A 70 11.74 -0.91 -23.71
C LEU A 70 13.07 -0.15 -23.85
N SER A 71 14.16 -0.82 -24.28
CA SER A 71 15.43 -0.16 -24.59
C SER A 71 15.28 0.85 -25.72
N ALA A 72 14.71 0.43 -26.86
CA ALA A 72 14.51 1.29 -28.01
C ALA A 72 13.53 2.46 -27.75
N ALA A 73 12.57 2.30 -26.83
CA ALA A 73 11.72 3.40 -26.38
C ALA A 73 12.51 4.42 -25.56
N ALA A 74 13.34 3.97 -24.62
CA ALA A 74 14.20 4.84 -23.82
C ALA A 74 15.22 5.60 -24.69
N GLU A 75 15.89 4.91 -25.62
CA GLU A 75 16.83 5.50 -26.60
C GLU A 75 16.19 6.58 -27.48
N ARG A 76 14.90 6.44 -27.79
CA ARG A 76 14.12 7.40 -28.60
C ARG A 76 13.42 8.47 -27.76
N GLY A 77 13.53 8.45 -26.43
CA GLY A 77 12.80 9.35 -25.53
C GLY A 77 11.28 9.13 -25.52
N ILE A 78 10.80 7.96 -25.94
CA ILE A 78 9.38 7.61 -25.95
C ILE A 78 8.96 7.23 -24.52
N ALA A 79 7.95 7.92 -23.99
CA ALA A 79 7.47 7.69 -22.62
C ALA A 79 6.93 6.25 -22.46
N VAL A 80 7.44 5.51 -21.46
CA VAL A 80 6.90 4.21 -21.06
C VAL A 80 6.12 4.39 -19.77
N GLN A 81 4.83 4.09 -19.78
CA GLN A 81 3.97 4.21 -18.59
C GLN A 81 2.89 3.12 -18.53
N GLY A 82 2.24 3.00 -17.37
CA GLY A 82 1.09 2.11 -17.15
C GLY A 82 -0.23 2.88 -17.03
N GLU A 83 -1.32 2.17 -16.70
CA GLU A 83 -2.64 2.77 -16.50
C GLU A 83 -2.64 3.89 -15.45
N LEU A 84 -1.87 3.75 -14.37
CA LEU A 84 -1.78 4.72 -13.29
C LEU A 84 -1.20 6.07 -13.73
N GLY A 85 -0.21 6.04 -14.63
CA GLY A 85 0.36 7.26 -15.22
C GLY A 85 -0.65 8.00 -16.08
N LEU A 86 -1.30 7.29 -17.01
CA LEU A 86 -2.37 7.84 -17.85
C LEU A 86 -3.54 8.42 -17.03
N PHE A 87 -3.89 7.78 -15.91
CA PHE A 87 -4.92 8.28 -15.01
C PHE A 87 -4.48 9.58 -14.32
N ALA A 88 -3.22 9.69 -13.89
CA ALA A 88 -2.68 10.93 -13.33
C ALA A 88 -2.64 12.05 -14.37
N GLU A 89 -2.12 11.78 -15.57
CA GLU A 89 -2.11 12.72 -16.70
C GLU A 89 -3.53 13.19 -17.06
N ALA A 90 -4.51 12.28 -17.05
CA ALA A 90 -5.92 12.63 -17.30
C ALA A 90 -6.49 13.57 -16.24
N LEU A 91 -6.17 13.37 -14.96
CA LEU A 91 -6.58 14.29 -13.89
C LEU A 91 -5.92 15.67 -14.04
N ASP A 92 -4.64 15.73 -14.39
CA ASP A 92 -3.95 17.01 -14.63
C ASP A 92 -4.55 17.78 -15.83
N VAL A 93 -4.91 17.08 -16.91
CA VAL A 93 -5.62 17.67 -18.06
C VAL A 93 -7.00 18.19 -17.65
N LEU A 94 -7.78 17.43 -16.88
CA LEU A 94 -9.11 17.85 -16.41
C LEU A 94 -9.02 19.00 -15.39
N ALA A 95 -7.96 19.06 -14.58
CA ALA A 95 -7.68 20.18 -13.69
C ALA A 95 -7.39 21.46 -14.48
N GLY A 96 -6.61 21.37 -15.56
CA GLY A 96 -6.33 22.50 -16.46
C GLY A 96 -7.53 22.92 -17.32
N ALA A 97 -8.37 21.98 -17.76
CA ALA A 97 -9.49 22.25 -18.67
C ALA A 97 -10.76 22.75 -17.96
N ILE A 98 -11.15 22.12 -16.85
CA ILE A 98 -12.41 22.40 -16.14
C ILE A 98 -12.25 22.64 -14.63
N GLY A 99 -11.02 22.70 -14.11
CA GLY A 99 -10.78 22.88 -12.67
C GLY A 99 -11.05 21.62 -11.83
N TYR A 100 -11.14 20.44 -12.45
CA TYR A 100 -11.40 19.18 -11.74
C TYR A 100 -10.16 18.71 -10.97
N ALA A 101 -10.11 19.04 -9.69
CA ALA A 101 -9.03 18.66 -8.77
C ALA A 101 -9.55 17.79 -7.61
N PRO A 102 -9.96 16.53 -7.87
CA PRO A 102 -10.49 15.64 -6.84
C PRO A 102 -9.41 15.24 -5.84
N LYS A 103 -9.83 14.72 -4.68
CA LYS A 103 -8.90 14.06 -3.74
C LYS A 103 -8.60 12.65 -4.23
N VAL A 104 -7.37 12.21 -4.05
CA VAL A 104 -6.94 10.84 -4.40
C VAL A 104 -6.38 10.17 -3.14
N LEU A 105 -6.99 9.05 -2.75
CA LEU A 105 -6.57 8.20 -1.63
C LEU A 105 -5.98 6.91 -2.22
N ALA A 106 -4.66 6.74 -2.10
CA ALA A 106 -3.97 5.58 -2.64
C ALA A 106 -3.71 4.51 -1.57
N ILE A 107 -3.96 3.23 -1.87
CA ILE A 107 -3.85 2.14 -0.90
C ILE A 107 -3.03 1.00 -1.49
N THR A 108 -1.91 0.66 -0.85
CA THR A 108 -1.14 -0.55 -1.18
C THR A 108 -0.68 -1.30 0.07
N GLY A 109 -0.12 -2.48 -0.16
CA GLY A 109 0.36 -3.43 0.83
C GLY A 109 0.35 -4.84 0.23
N THR A 110 0.84 -5.83 0.98
CA THR A 110 0.65 -7.24 0.61
C THR A 110 -0.81 -7.62 0.84
N ASN A 111 -1.29 -7.39 2.07
CA ASN A 111 -2.60 -7.78 2.58
C ASN A 111 -3.48 -6.60 3.00
N GLY A 112 -4.79 -6.83 3.10
CA GLY A 112 -5.78 -5.86 3.58
C GLY A 112 -6.26 -4.83 2.55
N LYS A 113 -5.51 -4.62 1.46
CA LYS A 113 -5.77 -3.64 0.37
C LYS A 113 -7.26 -3.43 0.09
N THR A 114 -7.95 -4.43 -0.44
CA THR A 114 -9.36 -4.37 -0.87
C THR A 114 -10.31 -3.99 0.24
N THR A 115 -10.14 -4.59 1.43
CA THR A 115 -10.95 -4.26 2.62
C THR A 115 -10.73 -2.82 3.05
N THR A 116 -9.48 -2.34 3.07
CA THR A 116 -9.21 -0.93 3.41
C THR A 116 -9.73 0.01 2.32
N THR A 117 -9.66 -0.36 1.04
CA THR A 117 -10.21 0.43 -0.09
C THR A 117 -11.73 0.58 0.01
N ALA A 118 -12.47 -0.53 0.07
CA ALA A 118 -13.94 -0.51 0.18
C ALA A 118 -14.41 0.18 1.47
N MET A 119 -13.74 -0.10 2.59
CA MET A 119 -14.03 0.58 3.86
C MET A 119 -13.77 2.08 3.76
N THR A 120 -12.60 2.51 3.25
CA THR A 120 -12.28 3.94 3.06
C THR A 120 -13.31 4.63 2.18
N ALA A 121 -13.76 4.00 1.11
CA ALA A 121 -14.82 4.53 0.26
C ALA A 121 -16.11 4.77 1.06
N GLN A 122 -16.63 3.75 1.77
CA GLN A 122 -17.85 3.90 2.57
C GLN A 122 -17.69 4.95 3.69
N LEU A 123 -16.51 5.08 4.32
CA LEU A 123 -16.24 6.14 5.30
C LEU A 123 -16.33 7.52 4.65
N VAL A 124 -15.73 7.72 3.49
CA VAL A 124 -15.74 9.01 2.77
C VAL A 124 -17.15 9.34 2.26
N GLU A 125 -17.86 8.38 1.67
CA GLU A 125 -19.27 8.52 1.24
C GLU A 125 -20.18 8.94 2.39
N SER A 126 -19.99 8.37 3.59
CA SER A 126 -20.78 8.72 4.79
C SER A 126 -20.65 10.20 5.19
N THR A 127 -19.61 10.90 4.70
CA THR A 127 -19.41 12.34 4.93
C THR A 127 -20.11 13.23 3.90
N GLY A 128 -20.89 12.65 2.98
CA GLY A 128 -21.64 13.36 1.94
C GLY A 128 -20.83 13.66 0.67
N ARG A 129 -19.64 13.07 0.53
CA ARG A 129 -18.77 13.21 -0.65
C ARG A 129 -19.10 12.15 -1.70
N ARG A 130 -19.02 12.52 -2.97
CA ARG A 130 -19.12 11.56 -4.08
C ARG A 130 -17.79 10.84 -4.28
N VAL A 131 -17.81 9.51 -4.33
CA VAL A 131 -16.61 8.67 -4.34
C VAL A 131 -16.60 7.77 -5.59
N ALA A 132 -15.41 7.58 -6.16
CA ALA A 132 -15.14 6.52 -7.13
C ALA A 132 -14.08 5.57 -6.55
N VAL A 133 -14.32 4.27 -6.71
CA VAL A 133 -13.37 3.21 -6.35
C VAL A 133 -12.84 2.57 -7.63
N ALA A 134 -11.52 2.42 -7.73
CA ALA A 134 -10.89 1.83 -8.91
C ALA A 134 -9.52 1.22 -8.58
N GLY A 135 -8.95 0.47 -9.53
CA GLY A 135 -7.53 0.08 -9.51
C GLY A 135 -7.31 -1.40 -9.79
N ASN A 136 -6.54 -2.05 -8.92
CA ASN A 136 -6.08 -3.43 -9.04
C ASN A 136 -7.21 -4.47 -9.01
N ILE A 137 -8.22 -4.27 -8.17
CA ILE A 137 -9.48 -5.00 -8.23
C ILE A 137 -10.51 -4.05 -8.86
N GLY A 138 -11.19 -4.54 -9.89
CA GLY A 138 -11.95 -3.70 -10.82
C GLY A 138 -13.12 -2.94 -10.18
N PRO A 139 -13.61 -1.86 -10.82
CA PRO A 139 -13.27 -1.41 -12.18
C PRO A 139 -11.88 -0.77 -12.33
N THR A 140 -11.36 -0.69 -13.56
CA THR A 140 -10.04 -0.11 -13.83
C THR A 140 -10.11 1.42 -13.79
N MET A 141 -8.97 2.08 -13.52
CA MET A 141 -8.93 3.53 -13.31
C MET A 141 -9.42 4.32 -14.52
N LEU A 142 -8.99 3.96 -15.72
CA LEU A 142 -9.39 4.66 -16.94
C LEU A 142 -10.82 4.33 -17.38
N GLN A 143 -11.35 3.15 -17.08
CA GLN A 143 -12.75 2.84 -17.37
C GLN A 143 -13.66 3.64 -16.45
N THR A 144 -13.39 3.62 -15.14
CA THR A 144 -14.16 4.38 -14.14
C THR A 144 -14.15 5.89 -14.42
N LEU A 145 -13.01 6.42 -14.89
CA LEU A 145 -12.91 7.83 -15.30
C LEU A 145 -13.68 8.11 -16.59
N ALA A 146 -13.64 7.21 -17.58
CA ALA A 146 -14.45 7.35 -18.80
C ALA A 146 -15.95 7.31 -18.47
N ASP A 147 -16.41 6.36 -17.66
CA ASP A 147 -17.80 6.22 -17.25
C ASP A 147 -18.29 7.46 -16.49
N ALA A 148 -17.46 8.02 -15.61
CA ALA A 148 -17.76 9.27 -14.89
C ALA A 148 -17.83 10.49 -15.82
N LEU A 149 -16.98 10.55 -16.86
CA LEU A 149 -17.02 11.61 -17.88
C LEU A 149 -18.20 11.45 -18.84
N ASP A 150 -18.61 10.22 -19.16
CA ASP A 150 -19.77 9.95 -20.02
C ASP A 150 -21.10 10.25 -19.31
N ALA A 151 -21.16 10.06 -17.99
CA ALA A 151 -22.33 10.40 -17.18
C ALA A 151 -22.67 11.91 -17.21
N VAL A 152 -21.66 12.78 -17.33
CA VAL A 152 -21.81 14.25 -17.29
C VAL A 152 -21.97 14.91 -18.67
N GLY A 153 -21.94 14.13 -19.76
CA GLY A 153 -22.01 14.62 -21.13
C GLY A 153 -20.69 15.19 -21.67
N GLU A 154 -20.75 15.86 -22.83
CA GLU A 154 -19.55 16.43 -23.47
C GLU A 154 -18.91 17.53 -22.62
N VAL A 155 -17.88 17.14 -21.87
CA VAL A 155 -16.85 18.08 -21.40
C VAL A 155 -16.09 18.54 -22.64
N GLU A 156 -16.48 19.69 -23.21
CA GLU A 156 -15.68 20.38 -24.22
C GLU A 156 -14.35 20.82 -23.59
N VAL A 157 -13.37 19.92 -23.61
CA VAL A 157 -11.96 20.26 -23.45
C VAL A 157 -11.60 21.08 -24.68
N ALA A 158 -11.83 22.39 -24.59
CA ALA A 158 -11.58 23.34 -25.67
C ALA A 158 -10.16 23.10 -26.20
N ALA A 159 -10.08 22.57 -27.43
CA ALA A 159 -8.81 22.12 -27.98
C ALA A 159 -7.83 23.29 -27.98
N ALA A 160 -6.79 23.19 -27.14
CA ALA A 160 -5.72 24.17 -27.12
C ALA A 160 -5.18 24.28 -28.55
N GLN A 161 -5.37 25.45 -29.17
CA GLN A 161 -5.03 25.68 -30.57
C GLN A 161 -3.50 25.61 -30.72
N GLY A 162 -3.01 24.41 -30.98
CA GLY A 162 -1.62 24.04 -30.74
C GLY A 162 -1.39 22.52 -30.83
N GLY A 163 -1.92 21.90 -31.89
CA GLY A 163 -1.62 20.50 -32.21
C GLY A 163 -0.10 20.24 -32.26
N ALA A 164 0.31 19.04 -31.85
CA ALA A 164 1.70 18.59 -31.68
C ALA A 164 2.53 19.26 -30.55
N GLY A 165 2.04 20.28 -29.85
CA GLY A 165 2.81 20.97 -28.79
C GLY A 165 2.81 20.29 -27.41
N ALA A 166 1.71 19.68 -26.98
CA ALA A 166 1.51 19.26 -25.58
C ALA A 166 2.45 18.12 -25.13
N LEU A 167 2.68 17.11 -25.98
CA LEU A 167 3.63 16.02 -25.70
C LEU A 167 5.10 16.48 -25.82
N GLY A 168 5.39 17.47 -26.69
CA GLY A 168 6.73 18.03 -26.85
C GLY A 168 7.17 18.93 -25.67
N ASN A 169 6.25 19.71 -25.12
CA ASN A 169 6.55 20.59 -23.99
C ASN A 169 6.80 19.82 -22.67
N ALA A 170 6.25 18.62 -22.52
CA ALA A 170 6.60 17.73 -21.41
C ALA A 170 8.08 17.28 -21.47
N ALA A 171 8.58 16.93 -22.66
CA ALA A 171 10.00 16.62 -22.87
C ALA A 171 10.91 17.84 -22.65
N ALA A 172 10.48 19.04 -23.07
CA ALA A 172 11.23 20.28 -22.80
C ALA A 172 11.26 20.64 -21.30
N ALA A 173 10.17 20.43 -20.56
CA ALA A 173 10.13 20.63 -19.11
C ALA A 173 10.98 19.61 -18.35
N ALA A 174 10.99 18.33 -18.78
CA ALA A 174 11.87 17.31 -18.24
C ALA A 174 13.36 17.63 -18.49
N ALA A 175 13.71 18.10 -19.70
CA ALA A 175 15.06 18.54 -20.03
C ALA A 175 15.49 19.78 -19.22
N ALA A 176 14.59 20.74 -19.00
CA ALA A 176 14.86 21.92 -18.17
C ALA A 176 15.11 21.54 -16.69
N PHE A 177 14.41 20.54 -16.16
CA PHE A 177 14.63 20.06 -14.79
C PHE A 177 15.95 19.27 -14.66
N ALA A 178 16.30 18.46 -15.66
CA ALA A 178 17.57 17.73 -15.72
C ALA A 178 18.79 18.68 -15.84
N ALA A 179 18.66 19.80 -16.54
CA ALA A 179 19.72 20.79 -16.67
C ALA A 179 20.08 21.50 -15.34
N THR A 180 19.15 21.57 -14.38
CA THR A 180 19.37 22.21 -13.07
C THR A 180 20.12 21.36 -12.03
N ASP A 181 20.33 20.06 -12.27
CA ASP A 181 21.11 19.20 -11.36
C ASP A 181 22.58 19.02 -11.82
N ALA A 182 22.91 19.48 -13.03
CA ALA A 182 24.26 19.39 -13.61
C ALA A 182 25.18 20.58 -13.29
N ALA A 183 24.70 21.58 -12.53
CA ALA A 183 25.41 22.84 -12.28
C ALA A 183 25.58 23.14 -10.78
N GLY A 184 26.38 22.33 -10.06
CA GLY A 184 26.61 22.57 -8.64
C GLY A 184 27.67 21.69 -7.97
N GLY A 185 28.97 21.99 -8.16
CA GLY A 185 30.01 21.58 -7.22
C GLY A 185 31.23 20.85 -7.81
N HIS A 186 32.08 21.57 -8.53
CA HIS A 186 33.51 21.25 -8.52
C HIS A 186 34.08 21.63 -7.15
N VAL A 187 34.87 20.74 -6.53
CA VAL A 187 35.78 21.09 -5.44
C VAL A 187 37.07 20.30 -5.65
N ASP A 188 38.19 21.00 -5.62
CA ASP A 188 39.48 20.49 -6.07
C ASP A 188 40.04 19.36 -5.18
N ALA A 189 40.61 18.34 -5.81
CA ALA A 189 41.56 17.42 -5.20
C ALA A 189 42.90 17.58 -5.91
N ALA A 190 43.85 18.22 -5.25
CA ALA A 190 45.17 18.50 -5.81
C ALA A 190 46.07 17.25 -5.85
N SER A 191 47.03 17.29 -6.78
CA SER A 191 48.08 16.30 -7.03
C SER A 191 49.01 16.05 -5.83
N GLY A 192 49.51 14.82 -5.74
CA GLY A 192 50.72 14.46 -5.00
C GLY A 192 51.24 13.09 -5.46
N ASP A 193 52.48 13.05 -5.95
CA ASP A 193 53.21 11.84 -6.40
C ASP A 193 53.38 10.82 -5.23
N ASP A 194 53.61 9.52 -5.43
CA ASP A 194 54.85 8.97 -6.01
C ASP A 194 54.79 7.45 -6.30
N ALA A 195 55.56 7.07 -7.33
CA ALA A 195 56.40 5.86 -7.48
C ALA A 195 55.88 4.40 -7.32
N ASP A 196 56.00 3.69 -8.45
CA ASP A 196 56.76 2.43 -8.66
C ASP A 196 56.28 1.03 -8.19
N THR A 197 56.09 0.19 -9.23
CA THR A 197 56.52 -1.24 -9.36
C THR A 197 55.76 -2.33 -8.56
N ASP A 198 55.65 -3.58 -9.02
CA ASP A 198 56.16 -4.28 -10.21
C ASP A 198 55.10 -5.29 -10.74
N SER A 199 55.39 -5.87 -11.91
CA SER A 199 54.83 -7.04 -12.60
C SER A 199 54.45 -8.25 -11.71
N SER A 200 53.69 -9.27 -12.16
CA SER A 200 53.68 -9.88 -13.51
C SER A 200 52.45 -10.80 -13.76
N ALA A 201 52.29 -11.16 -15.05
CA ALA A 201 51.76 -12.40 -15.66
C ALA A 201 51.22 -13.55 -14.77
N ALA A 202 50.33 -14.45 -15.22
CA ALA A 202 49.46 -14.60 -16.41
C ALA A 202 48.53 -15.82 -16.17
N ASP A 203 47.69 -16.21 -17.14
CA ASP A 203 47.35 -17.61 -17.54
C ASP A 203 47.17 -18.71 -16.44
N THR A 204 46.15 -19.58 -16.41
CA THR A 204 45.24 -20.08 -17.47
C THR A 204 44.17 -21.01 -16.86
N ASP A 205 42.99 -21.07 -17.49
CA ASP A 205 42.23 -22.29 -17.89
C ASP A 205 41.72 -23.39 -16.90
N SER A 206 40.65 -24.05 -17.36
CA SER A 206 40.08 -25.37 -17.02
C SER A 206 39.22 -25.57 -15.75
N ALA A 207 37.92 -25.46 -16.00
CA ALA A 207 36.82 -26.39 -15.71
C ALA A 207 36.99 -27.65 -14.82
N ALA A 208 36.00 -27.79 -13.91
CA ALA A 208 35.14 -28.98 -13.66
C ALA A 208 35.62 -30.21 -12.85
N ALA A 209 34.69 -30.66 -11.99
CA ALA A 209 34.28 -32.04 -11.64
C ALA A 209 34.42 -32.50 -10.17
N ASP A 210 33.26 -32.86 -9.61
CA ASP A 210 32.92 -33.94 -8.66
C ASP A 210 33.92 -34.40 -7.57
N ALA A 211 33.48 -34.31 -6.29
CA ALA A 211 33.45 -35.45 -5.36
C ALA A 211 32.64 -35.16 -4.08
N ASP A 212 31.68 -36.03 -3.79
CA ASP A 212 31.00 -36.26 -2.50
C ASP A 212 31.64 -37.50 -1.84
N PRO A 213 31.28 -37.96 -0.61
CA PRO A 213 30.96 -37.31 0.66
C PRO A 213 32.02 -37.61 1.75
N ALA A 214 31.89 -37.03 2.95
CA ALA A 214 32.59 -37.53 4.14
C ALA A 214 31.71 -37.52 5.41
N THR A 215 31.62 -38.69 6.04
CA THR A 215 31.00 -38.97 7.34
C THR A 215 31.91 -38.60 8.51
N ASP A 216 31.38 -38.14 9.65
CA ASP A 216 31.46 -38.91 10.91
C ASP A 216 30.47 -38.43 11.99
N ALA A 217 30.37 -39.21 13.07
CA ALA A 217 29.33 -39.15 14.09
C ALA A 217 29.61 -38.21 15.30
N ALA A 218 28.50 -37.68 15.82
CA ALA A 218 28.06 -37.68 17.22
C ALA A 218 29.05 -37.50 18.40
N ASP A 219 28.70 -36.61 19.32
CA ASP A 219 28.46 -36.99 20.72
C ASP A 219 27.38 -36.11 21.38
N ALA A 220 26.82 -36.56 22.51
CA ALA A 220 25.64 -35.99 23.16
C ALA A 220 25.94 -35.34 24.52
N ALA A 221 25.16 -34.30 24.88
CA ALA A 221 24.88 -33.97 26.28
C ALA A 221 23.63 -33.07 26.42
N ALA A 222 22.73 -33.47 27.31
CA ALA A 222 21.61 -32.70 27.85
C ALA A 222 21.32 -33.23 29.28
N PRO A 223 20.35 -32.69 30.02
CA PRO A 223 20.31 -31.32 30.54
C PRO A 223 20.04 -31.29 32.06
N GLU A 224 20.14 -30.14 32.71
CA GLU A 224 19.46 -29.76 33.97
C GLU A 224 19.72 -28.26 34.20
N GLY A 225 18.87 -27.43 34.81
CA GLY A 225 17.62 -27.67 35.55
C GLY A 225 17.62 -26.82 36.83
N GLY A 226 16.66 -25.91 37.02
CA GLY A 226 16.54 -25.16 38.29
C GLY A 226 15.96 -23.75 38.16
N ALA A 227 14.90 -23.47 38.92
CA ALA A 227 14.17 -22.19 38.92
C ALA A 227 14.13 -21.54 40.32
N ARG A 228 13.51 -20.35 40.39
CA ARG A 228 13.22 -19.51 41.59
C ARG A 228 14.40 -18.65 42.05
N GLY A 229 14.19 -17.45 42.59
CA GLY A 229 12.91 -16.74 42.81
C GLY A 229 13.13 -15.32 43.35
N ALA A 230 12.09 -14.49 43.32
CA ALA A 230 12.16 -13.08 43.70
C ALA A 230 12.34 -12.83 45.21
N ARG A 231 12.88 -11.66 45.57
CA ARG A 231 12.40 -10.83 46.70
C ARG A 231 12.95 -9.40 46.64
N ALA A 232 12.13 -8.44 47.06
CA ALA A 232 12.50 -7.06 47.31
C ALA A 232 12.54 -6.77 48.82
N PHE A 233 13.36 -5.82 49.23
CA PHE A 233 13.30 -5.00 50.45
C PHE A 233 14.06 -3.71 50.08
N ASP A 234 13.45 -2.53 50.01
CA ASP A 234 12.87 -1.67 51.07
C ASP A 234 13.94 -0.80 51.78
N SER A 235 13.44 0.35 52.25
CA SER A 235 14.09 1.62 52.54
C SER A 235 14.85 1.72 53.88
N ALA A 236 15.69 2.76 53.99
CA ALA A 236 15.75 3.66 55.14
C ALA A 236 16.55 4.94 54.79
N ALA A 237 16.32 6.02 55.54
CA ALA A 237 16.88 7.35 55.31
C ALA A 237 17.75 7.85 56.49
N ALA A 238 18.15 9.13 56.42
CA ALA A 238 19.01 9.94 57.31
C ALA A 238 20.50 9.98 56.89
N GLY A 239 21.20 11.12 56.99
CA GLY A 239 20.83 12.45 57.47
C GLY A 239 22.07 13.16 58.05
N GLY A 240 22.27 14.45 57.78
CA GLY A 240 23.46 15.17 58.26
C GLY A 240 23.63 16.59 57.72
N GLU A 241 23.29 17.58 58.55
CA GLU A 241 23.68 19.00 58.45
C GLU A 241 25.16 19.13 58.92
N ALA A 242 25.94 20.21 58.81
CA ALA A 242 25.79 21.63 58.41
C ALA A 242 27.16 22.10 57.78
N SER A 243 27.58 23.37 57.62
CA SER A 243 27.12 24.68 58.10
C SER A 243 27.67 25.86 57.24
N ALA A 244 27.62 27.07 57.81
CA ALA A 244 28.04 28.39 57.31
C ALA A 244 29.55 28.62 57.00
N ASP A 245 29.86 29.61 56.15
CA ASP A 245 30.35 30.92 56.61
C ASP A 245 30.11 32.04 55.56
N ALA A 246 30.21 33.31 55.97
CA ALA A 246 29.95 34.51 55.16
C ALA A 246 31.24 35.23 54.72
N GLY A 247 31.15 36.07 53.67
CA GLY A 247 32.29 36.88 53.24
C GLY A 247 31.97 37.84 52.09
N ALA A 248 31.57 39.07 52.41
CA ALA A 248 31.26 40.09 51.41
C ALA A 248 32.51 40.77 50.81
N ARG A 249 32.43 41.20 49.55
CA ARG A 249 33.11 42.40 49.01
C ARG A 249 32.55 42.79 47.63
N ASP A 250 31.94 43.96 47.57
CA ASP A 250 31.77 44.78 46.35
C ASP A 250 33.13 45.45 46.04
N PRO A 251 33.46 45.78 44.77
CA PRO A 251 33.16 47.14 44.35
C PRO A 251 32.80 47.35 42.86
N ALA A 252 31.99 48.40 42.67
CA ALA A 252 32.10 49.42 41.62
C ALA A 252 31.55 49.11 40.21
N ALA A 253 30.41 49.76 39.98
CA ALA A 253 29.84 50.13 38.69
C ALA A 253 30.82 50.72 37.66
N THR A 254 30.50 50.48 36.39
CA THR A 254 30.61 51.50 35.33
C THR A 254 29.34 51.50 34.48
N ARG A 255 28.71 52.68 34.38
CA ARG A 255 27.55 52.96 33.55
C ARG A 255 28.05 53.65 32.29
N VAL A 256 27.65 53.17 31.12
CA VAL A 256 27.80 53.89 29.85
C VAL A 256 26.42 53.96 29.21
N GLU A 257 25.92 55.18 29.06
CA GLU A 257 24.71 55.56 28.33
C GLU A 257 25.13 56.00 26.90
N PRO A 258 24.19 56.16 25.95
CA PRO A 258 24.49 55.92 24.53
C PRO A 258 25.22 57.08 23.85
N ASP A 259 25.79 56.78 22.69
CA ASP A 259 26.29 57.78 21.74
C ASP A 259 25.46 57.72 20.45
N GLU A 260 24.95 58.88 20.02
CA GLU A 260 24.20 59.08 18.78
C GLU A 260 25.08 59.79 17.76
N SER A 261 25.60 59.09 16.75
CA SER A 261 25.84 59.65 15.39
C SER A 261 26.51 58.62 14.47
N ASP A 262 25.81 58.22 13.41
CA ASP A 262 26.08 58.75 12.07
C ASP A 262 24.96 58.29 11.11
N ALA A 263 24.71 59.11 10.08
CA ALA A 263 23.45 59.11 9.34
C ALA A 263 23.53 58.47 7.93
N ASP A 264 22.36 58.50 7.29
CA ASP A 264 22.08 58.40 5.85
C ASP A 264 21.70 57.02 5.28
N GLY A 265 20.42 56.95 4.90
CA GLY A 265 19.74 55.77 4.38
C GLY A 265 18.23 55.97 4.32
N ASP A 266 17.78 57.00 3.59
CA ASP A 266 16.36 57.21 3.28
C ASP A 266 15.84 56.06 2.40
N ASP A 267 14.87 55.31 2.92
CA ASP A 267 14.00 54.44 2.14
C ASP A 267 12.57 54.57 2.70
N SER A 268 12.07 55.80 2.70
CA SER A 268 10.68 56.14 3.00
C SER A 268 9.73 55.71 1.87
N ALA A 269 9.63 54.39 1.68
CA ALA A 269 8.66 53.80 0.76
C ALA A 269 7.22 54.08 1.22
N GLU A 270 6.62 55.16 0.72
CA GLU A 270 5.20 55.46 0.88
C GLU A 270 4.39 54.23 0.46
N ALA A 271 3.57 53.72 1.40
CA ALA A 271 2.72 52.57 1.15
C ALA A 271 1.59 52.99 0.20
N ASP A 272 1.79 52.75 -1.11
CA ASP A 272 0.81 52.99 -2.17
C ASP A 272 -0.59 52.51 -1.75
N PRO A 273 -1.55 53.43 -1.52
CA PRO A 273 -2.88 53.08 -1.05
C PRO A 273 -3.61 52.15 -2.02
N ALA A 274 -3.38 52.28 -3.33
CA ALA A 274 -4.01 51.41 -4.34
C ALA A 274 -3.47 49.97 -4.26
N ARG A 275 -2.22 49.79 -3.83
CA ARG A 275 -1.60 48.47 -3.62
C ARG A 275 -2.11 47.80 -2.34
N LEU A 276 -2.40 48.59 -1.30
CA LEU A 276 -3.08 48.09 -0.09
C LEU A 276 -4.55 47.77 -0.35
N GLU A 277 -5.24 48.60 -1.15
CA GLU A 277 -6.62 48.37 -1.57
C GLU A 277 -6.76 47.13 -2.46
N ALA A 278 -5.78 46.86 -3.34
CA ALA A 278 -5.70 45.62 -4.11
C ALA A 278 -5.44 44.35 -3.26
N LEU A 279 -4.78 44.49 -2.11
CA LEU A 279 -4.58 43.42 -1.12
C LEU A 279 -5.80 43.21 -0.20
N LEU A 280 -6.64 44.23 -0.05
CA LEU A 280 -7.88 44.21 0.74
C LEU A 280 -9.13 43.94 -0.11
N ALA A 281 -9.02 43.97 -1.44
CA ALA A 281 -10.07 43.56 -2.35
C ALA A 281 -10.46 42.11 -2.06
N ALA A 282 -11.68 41.92 -1.56
CA ALA A 282 -12.24 40.60 -1.36
C ALA A 282 -12.15 39.79 -2.67
N PRO A 283 -11.83 38.48 -2.63
CA PRO A 283 -11.70 37.69 -3.84
C PRO A 283 -12.96 37.85 -4.68
N THR A 284 -12.76 38.21 -5.95
CA THR A 284 -13.83 38.29 -6.94
C THR A 284 -14.61 36.97 -6.94
N ALA A 285 -15.92 37.06 -7.21
CA ALA A 285 -16.83 35.93 -7.15
C ALA A 285 -16.19 34.69 -7.82
N PRO A 286 -16.25 33.50 -7.18
CA PRO A 286 -15.53 32.32 -7.65
C PRO A 286 -15.84 32.09 -9.12
N ALA A 287 -14.79 31.84 -9.90
CA ALA A 287 -14.92 31.56 -11.33
C ALA A 287 -16.03 30.51 -11.55
N PRO A 288 -16.88 30.68 -12.57
CA PRO A 288 -18.05 29.83 -12.76
C PRO A 288 -17.63 28.36 -12.79
N VAL A 289 -18.06 27.63 -11.77
CA VAL A 289 -17.75 26.21 -11.57
C VAL A 289 -18.36 25.43 -12.73
N HIS A 290 -17.53 24.73 -13.51
CA HIS A 290 -18.00 23.97 -14.67
C HIS A 290 -19.08 22.96 -14.22
N PRO A 291 -20.26 22.90 -14.87
CA PRO A 291 -21.42 22.17 -14.34
C PRO A 291 -21.14 20.68 -14.08
N ALA A 292 -20.33 20.03 -14.92
CA ALA A 292 -19.90 18.64 -14.73
C ALA A 292 -19.25 18.36 -13.34
N LEU A 293 -18.63 19.35 -12.69
CA LEU A 293 -18.02 19.17 -11.36
C LEU A 293 -19.06 18.83 -10.28
N ALA A 294 -20.33 19.21 -10.49
CA ALA A 294 -21.45 18.88 -9.60
C ALA A 294 -21.87 17.39 -9.68
N GLU A 295 -21.37 16.65 -10.67
CA GLU A 295 -21.67 15.22 -10.86
C GLU A 295 -20.41 14.33 -10.78
N LEU A 296 -19.24 14.78 -11.26
CA LEU A 296 -17.96 14.05 -11.18
C LEU A 296 -17.49 13.72 -9.75
N PRO A 297 -16.88 12.54 -9.49
CA PRO A 297 -16.41 12.12 -8.16
C PRO A 297 -15.48 13.15 -7.48
N GLU A 298 -15.73 13.47 -6.22
CA GLU A 298 -14.87 14.36 -5.41
C GLU A 298 -13.64 13.65 -4.85
N VAL A 299 -13.75 12.34 -4.66
CA VAL A 299 -12.69 11.50 -4.09
C VAL A 299 -12.54 10.21 -4.89
N TRP A 300 -11.30 9.89 -5.24
CA TRP A 300 -10.90 8.60 -5.81
C TRP A 300 -10.23 7.76 -4.72
N VAL A 301 -10.69 6.54 -4.50
CA VAL A 301 -10.05 5.57 -3.60
C VAL A 301 -9.46 4.45 -4.46
N LEU A 302 -8.13 4.40 -4.53
CA LEU A 302 -7.39 3.58 -5.47
C LEU A 302 -6.73 2.39 -4.78
N GLU A 303 -7.11 1.16 -5.15
CA GLU A 303 -6.35 -0.03 -4.78
C GLU A 303 -5.17 -0.19 -5.76
N LEU A 304 -3.93 -0.10 -5.27
CA LEU A 304 -2.73 -0.17 -6.12
C LEU A 304 -1.87 -1.40 -5.81
N SER A 305 -1.57 -2.18 -6.84
CA SER A 305 -0.58 -3.28 -6.78
C SER A 305 0.86 -2.73 -6.78
N SER A 306 1.83 -3.57 -6.43
CA SER A 306 3.25 -3.23 -6.63
C SER A 306 3.60 -3.07 -8.11
N PHE A 307 2.92 -3.81 -9.00
CA PHE A 307 3.12 -3.77 -10.45
C PHE A 307 2.64 -2.47 -11.11
N GLN A 308 1.55 -1.87 -10.61
CA GLN A 308 1.06 -0.57 -11.08
C GLN A 308 1.90 0.60 -10.56
N LEU A 309 2.57 0.41 -9.42
CA LEU A 309 3.46 1.40 -8.81
C LEU A 309 4.91 1.27 -9.30
N ASP A 310 5.30 0.13 -9.86
CA ASP A 310 6.62 -0.05 -10.45
C ASP A 310 6.81 0.89 -11.65
N GLY A 311 7.97 1.54 -11.69
CA GLY A 311 8.31 2.53 -12.72
C GLY A 311 7.43 3.79 -12.76
N VAL A 312 6.40 3.94 -11.92
CA VAL A 312 5.49 5.09 -12.01
C VAL A 312 6.18 6.41 -11.67
N THR A 313 5.92 7.42 -12.49
CA THR A 313 6.33 8.82 -12.31
C THR A 313 5.09 9.71 -12.39
N GLY A 314 5.16 10.94 -11.87
CA GLY A 314 4.04 11.91 -11.92
C GLY A 314 2.85 11.66 -10.99
N PHE A 315 2.63 10.44 -10.50
CA PHE A 315 1.51 10.14 -9.60
C PHE A 315 1.66 10.82 -8.21
N GLU A 316 0.72 11.70 -7.86
CA GLU A 316 0.68 12.41 -6.58
C GLU A 316 -0.70 12.31 -5.92
N PRO A 317 -0.89 11.40 -4.95
CA PRO A 317 -2.14 11.31 -4.20
C PRO A 317 -2.28 12.42 -3.15
N SER A 318 -3.49 12.62 -2.63
CA SER A 318 -3.74 13.50 -1.48
C SER A 318 -3.29 12.83 -0.16
N ALA A 319 -3.55 11.54 -0.02
CA ALA A 319 -3.03 10.70 1.05
C ALA A 319 -2.80 9.27 0.53
N ALA A 320 -1.80 8.58 1.10
CA ALA A 320 -1.39 7.26 0.63
C ALA A 320 -1.07 6.32 1.81
N ALA A 321 -1.65 5.13 1.79
CA ALA A 321 -1.45 4.09 2.80
C ALA A 321 -0.58 2.95 2.30
N LEU A 322 0.40 2.57 3.13
CA LEU A 322 1.16 1.33 3.01
C LEU A 322 0.81 0.42 4.21
N LEU A 323 0.05 -0.64 3.95
CA LEU A 323 -0.63 -1.39 5.01
C LEU A 323 0.24 -2.43 5.72
N ASN A 324 1.12 -3.11 4.98
CA ASN A 324 2.02 -4.16 5.43
C ASN A 324 2.89 -4.63 4.26
N LEU A 325 4.03 -5.22 4.57
CA LEU A 325 5.03 -5.76 3.65
C LEU A 325 5.45 -7.16 4.09
N THR A 326 4.94 -8.16 3.38
CA THR A 326 5.37 -9.57 3.47
C THR A 326 5.74 -10.06 2.08
N GLN A 327 6.53 -11.15 1.99
CA GLN A 327 6.99 -11.69 0.72
C GLN A 327 5.80 -12.08 -0.17
N ASP A 328 5.76 -11.53 -1.38
CA ASP A 328 4.81 -11.84 -2.45
C ASP A 328 5.44 -11.37 -3.77
N HIS A 329 5.08 -12.00 -4.89
CA HIS A 329 5.51 -11.61 -6.23
C HIS A 329 7.05 -11.50 -6.46
N LEU A 330 7.84 -12.31 -5.76
CA LEU A 330 9.32 -12.30 -5.89
C LEU A 330 9.78 -12.79 -7.27
N ASP A 331 8.98 -13.63 -7.93
CA ASP A 331 9.10 -14.07 -9.32
C ASP A 331 9.14 -12.90 -10.33
N TRP A 332 8.43 -11.81 -10.02
CA TRP A 332 8.33 -10.62 -10.89
C TRP A 332 9.29 -9.51 -10.47
N HIS A 333 9.46 -9.30 -9.15
CA HIS A 333 10.31 -8.22 -8.61
C HIS A 333 11.79 -8.60 -8.45
N GLY A 334 12.13 -9.88 -8.48
CA GLY A 334 13.49 -10.40 -8.30
C GLY A 334 14.01 -10.37 -6.86
N SER A 335 13.63 -9.38 -6.06
CA SER A 335 13.94 -9.31 -4.62
C SER A 335 12.83 -8.67 -3.79
N PHE A 336 12.85 -8.91 -2.48
CA PHE A 336 11.92 -8.26 -1.55
C PHE A 336 12.16 -6.75 -1.48
N ASP A 337 13.41 -6.29 -1.52
CA ASP A 337 13.74 -4.85 -1.50
C ASP A 337 13.19 -4.12 -2.74
N ALA A 338 13.22 -4.76 -3.92
CA ALA A 338 12.60 -4.22 -5.13
C ALA A 338 11.07 -4.14 -5.02
N TYR A 339 10.43 -5.16 -4.43
CA TYR A 339 8.98 -5.16 -4.12
C TYR A 339 8.60 -4.05 -3.13
N VAL A 340 9.40 -3.83 -2.08
CA VAL A 340 9.24 -2.75 -1.11
C VAL A 340 9.40 -1.38 -1.79
N ALA A 341 10.45 -1.18 -2.59
CA ALA A 341 10.70 0.04 -3.33
C ALA A 341 9.61 0.34 -4.38
N ALA A 342 9.04 -0.69 -5.02
CA ALA A 342 7.87 -0.54 -5.89
C ALA A 342 6.68 0.01 -5.09
N LYS A 343 6.37 -0.56 -3.93
CA LYS A 343 5.25 -0.10 -3.09
C LYS A 343 5.47 1.28 -2.48
N ALA A 344 6.69 1.64 -2.08
CA ALA A 344 7.00 2.96 -1.51
C ALA A 344 6.67 4.13 -2.47
N ARG A 345 6.66 3.89 -3.79
CA ARG A 345 6.23 4.89 -4.79
C ARG A 345 4.77 5.33 -4.64
N VAL A 346 3.92 4.56 -3.93
CA VAL A 346 2.53 4.94 -3.59
C VAL A 346 2.43 6.31 -2.95
N PHE A 347 3.48 6.73 -2.25
CA PHE A 347 3.48 7.99 -1.53
C PHE A 347 3.56 9.21 -2.48
N GLY A 348 4.12 9.13 -3.68
CA GLY A 348 4.44 10.34 -4.45
C GLY A 348 5.36 11.29 -3.67
N ALA A 349 5.39 12.58 -4.00
CA ALA A 349 6.31 13.54 -3.38
C ALA A 349 5.74 14.25 -2.13
N ARG A 350 4.42 14.51 -2.08
CA ARG A 350 3.78 15.43 -1.13
C ARG A 350 2.64 14.84 -0.31
N ALA A 351 2.01 13.75 -0.76
CA ALA A 351 0.83 13.16 -0.10
C ALA A 351 0.97 12.97 1.43
N VAL A 352 -0.12 13.03 2.18
CA VAL A 352 -0.10 12.59 3.59
C VAL A 352 0.20 11.09 3.64
N ILE A 353 1.23 10.71 4.39
CA ILE A 353 1.64 9.31 4.55
C ILE A 353 0.80 8.67 5.63
N VAL A 354 0.21 7.51 5.34
CA VAL A 354 -0.46 6.63 6.30
C VAL A 354 0.34 5.32 6.40
N ALA A 355 0.94 5.06 7.55
CA ALA A 355 1.91 3.97 7.73
C ALA A 355 1.53 3.02 8.86
N ASN A 356 1.74 1.72 8.68
CA ASN A 356 1.61 0.74 9.75
C ASN A 356 2.86 0.76 10.65
N ARG A 357 2.72 1.14 11.93
CA ARG A 357 3.85 1.16 12.88
C ARG A 357 4.27 -0.23 13.37
N ASP A 358 3.39 -1.22 13.24
CA ASP A 358 3.65 -2.57 13.74
C ASP A 358 4.45 -3.42 12.73
N ASP A 359 4.68 -2.87 11.53
CA ASP A 359 5.44 -3.49 10.46
C ASP A 359 6.78 -2.73 10.25
N PRO A 360 7.92 -3.30 10.68
CA PRO A 360 9.22 -2.64 10.56
C PRO A 360 9.65 -2.37 9.11
N ALA A 361 9.21 -3.20 8.15
CA ALA A 361 9.52 -2.97 6.74
C ALA A 361 8.74 -1.76 6.20
N VAL A 362 7.53 -1.50 6.71
CA VAL A 362 6.75 -0.30 6.36
C VAL A 362 7.38 0.97 6.92
N GLU A 363 7.84 0.96 8.18
CA GLU A 363 8.57 2.12 8.76
C GLU A 363 9.92 2.35 8.05
N ALA A 364 10.64 1.29 7.64
CA ALA A 364 11.88 1.39 6.87
C ALA A 364 11.65 1.88 5.43
N ALA A 365 10.49 1.60 4.84
CA ALA A 365 10.11 2.05 3.48
C ALA A 365 9.65 3.51 3.41
N LEU A 366 9.60 4.24 4.54
CA LEU A 366 9.18 5.64 4.54
C LEU A 366 10.23 6.53 3.86
N PRO A 367 9.81 7.48 2.99
CA PRO A 367 10.73 8.39 2.34
C PRO A 367 11.45 9.24 3.39
N ALA A 368 12.78 9.36 3.23
CA ALA A 368 13.60 10.19 4.09
C ALA A 368 13.08 11.64 4.14
N ALA A 369 13.14 12.27 5.31
CA ALA A 369 12.81 13.69 5.43
C ALA A 369 13.72 14.50 4.50
N PRO A 370 13.19 15.46 3.72
CA PRO A 370 13.99 16.23 2.78
C PRO A 370 15.09 16.98 3.54
N ALA A 371 16.33 16.83 3.09
CA ALA A 371 17.47 17.52 3.69
C ALA A 371 17.24 19.05 3.68
N PRO A 372 17.49 19.77 4.78
CA PRO A 372 17.19 21.19 4.88
C PRO A 372 18.09 22.00 3.93
N LYS A 373 17.56 22.36 2.76
CA LYS A 373 18.23 23.27 1.82
C LYS A 373 18.41 24.63 2.48
N LYS A 374 19.65 25.14 2.52
CA LYS A 374 20.13 26.27 3.37
C LYS A 374 19.34 27.60 3.32
N ARG A 375 18.31 27.76 2.47
CA ARG A 375 17.53 28.99 2.33
C ARG A 375 16.00 28.79 2.19
N VAL A 376 15.47 27.57 2.36
CA VAL A 376 14.02 27.30 2.29
C VAL A 376 13.60 26.46 3.50
N ARG A 377 12.61 26.94 4.26
CA ARG A 377 11.92 26.10 5.26
C ARG A 377 11.10 25.04 4.53
N SER A 378 11.65 23.84 4.38
CA SER A 378 10.89 22.67 3.95
C SER A 378 9.83 22.36 5.01
N VAL A 379 8.55 22.45 4.65
CA VAL A 379 7.47 21.94 5.50
C VAL A 379 7.66 20.42 5.60
N PRO A 380 7.80 19.85 6.81
CA PRO A 380 7.96 18.41 6.96
C PRO A 380 6.69 17.71 6.48
N ARG A 381 6.87 16.64 5.72
CA ARG A 381 5.77 15.84 5.19
C ARG A 381 4.99 15.20 6.33
N GLN A 382 3.66 15.29 6.30
CA GLN A 382 2.82 14.71 7.35
C GLN A 382 2.83 13.19 7.27
N VAL A 383 3.15 12.54 8.40
CA VAL A 383 3.10 11.09 8.57
C VAL A 383 2.13 10.78 9.71
N VAL A 384 1.07 10.03 9.41
CA VAL A 384 0.10 9.50 10.36
C VAL A 384 0.32 7.99 10.45
N ARG A 385 0.48 7.44 11.65
CA ARG A 385 0.65 6.01 11.84
C ARG A 385 -0.60 5.34 12.38
N PHE A 386 -0.86 4.12 11.92
CA PHE A 386 -1.87 3.22 12.48
C PHE A 386 -1.22 1.93 13.00
N GLY A 387 -1.94 1.17 13.83
CA GLY A 387 -1.45 -0.09 14.38
C GLY A 387 -2.33 -0.63 15.52
N ILE A 388 -2.05 -1.84 15.99
CA ILE A 388 -2.80 -2.57 17.02
C ILE A 388 -2.33 -2.28 18.45
N GLY A 389 -1.19 -1.61 18.62
CA GLY A 389 -0.78 -1.02 19.90
C GLY A 389 -1.41 0.36 20.16
N ALA A 390 -1.15 0.93 21.34
CA ALA A 390 -1.53 2.32 21.63
C ALA A 390 -0.77 3.31 20.70
N PRO A 391 -1.39 4.41 20.24
CA PRO A 391 -0.72 5.40 19.41
C PRO A 391 0.25 6.25 20.24
N THR A 392 1.44 6.54 19.69
CA THR A 392 2.56 7.15 20.43
C THR A 392 2.94 8.56 19.99
N ARG A 393 2.27 9.12 18.96
CA ARG A 393 2.44 10.50 18.50
C ARG A 393 1.07 11.14 18.23
N ALA A 394 0.98 12.46 18.35
CA ALA A 394 -0.24 13.19 18.01
C ALA A 394 -0.63 12.95 16.54
N GLY A 395 -1.92 12.72 16.30
CA GLY A 395 -2.47 12.35 15.01
C GLY A 395 -2.56 10.84 14.75
N ASP A 396 -1.70 10.03 15.38
CA ASP A 396 -1.65 8.58 15.17
C ASP A 396 -2.92 7.88 15.69
N PHE A 397 -3.28 6.78 15.01
CA PHE A 397 -4.42 5.92 15.30
C PHE A 397 -3.94 4.60 15.92
N GLY A 398 -4.69 4.04 16.88
CA GLY A 398 -4.30 2.80 17.54
C GLY A 398 -5.41 2.10 18.30
N ILE A 399 -5.04 1.06 19.05
CA ILE A 399 -5.93 0.39 19.99
C ILE A 399 -5.42 0.64 21.42
N VAL A 400 -6.29 1.14 22.29
CA VAL A 400 -6.01 1.29 23.73
C VAL A 400 -6.91 0.35 24.52
N ILE A 401 -6.35 -0.32 25.54
CA ILE A 401 -7.12 -1.18 26.43
C ILE A 401 -7.43 -0.39 27.70
N GLU A 402 -8.70 -0.09 27.93
CA GLU A 402 -9.17 0.63 29.11
C GLU A 402 -10.31 -0.17 29.77
N HIS A 403 -10.17 -0.47 31.06
CA HIS A 403 -11.16 -1.23 31.84
C HIS A 403 -11.55 -2.58 31.21
N GLY A 404 -10.61 -3.23 30.51
CA GLY A 404 -10.81 -4.50 29.81
C GLY A 404 -11.41 -4.38 28.40
N ILE A 405 -11.84 -3.19 27.97
CA ILE A 405 -12.38 -2.93 26.63
C ILE A 405 -11.24 -2.44 25.72
N ALA A 406 -11.12 -3.04 24.54
CA ALA A 406 -10.24 -2.56 23.48
C ALA A 406 -10.96 -1.47 22.68
N TRP A 407 -10.40 -0.25 22.66
CA TRP A 407 -10.95 0.90 21.94
C TRP A 407 -10.08 1.24 20.74
N LEU A 408 -10.70 1.42 19.57
CA LEU A 408 -10.11 2.21 18.50
C LEU A 408 -9.95 3.65 19.02
N ALA A 409 -8.75 4.20 18.89
CA ALA A 409 -8.40 5.50 19.46
C ALA A 409 -7.50 6.31 18.52
N ARG A 410 -7.51 7.62 18.71
CA ARG A 410 -6.58 8.58 18.10
C ARG A 410 -5.83 9.31 19.20
N ALA A 411 -4.51 9.43 19.09
CA ALA A 411 -3.74 10.32 19.95
C ALA A 411 -3.96 11.77 19.48
N ILE A 412 -4.29 12.66 20.41
CA ILE A 412 -4.39 14.10 20.17
C ILE A 412 -3.48 14.86 21.16
N GLU A 413 -2.98 16.02 20.75
CA GLU A 413 -2.40 16.96 21.70
C GLU A 413 -3.52 17.50 22.59
N PRO A 414 -3.32 17.64 23.91
CA PRO A 414 -4.33 18.25 24.77
C PRO A 414 -4.55 19.71 24.37
N GLU A 415 -5.82 20.10 24.18
CA GLU A 415 -6.18 21.50 23.94
C GLU A 415 -5.73 22.37 25.13
N ARG A 416 -5.18 23.56 24.83
CA ARG A 416 -4.70 24.50 25.85
C ARG A 416 -5.13 25.93 25.53
N ASP A 417 -6.01 26.48 26.35
CA ASP A 417 -6.11 27.92 26.56
C ASP A 417 -4.90 28.37 27.41
N GLY A 418 -3.95 29.10 26.81
CA GLY A 418 -2.78 29.59 27.54
C GLY A 418 -1.72 30.30 26.71
N GLY A 419 -1.24 31.45 27.20
CA GLY A 419 -0.24 32.29 26.53
C GLY A 419 1.18 31.70 26.48
N ARG A 420 2.10 32.44 25.83
CA ARG A 420 3.47 32.00 25.43
C ARG A 420 4.27 31.21 26.48
N ARG A 421 4.11 31.45 27.79
CA ARG A 421 4.82 30.70 28.85
C ARG A 421 4.42 29.22 28.89
N ALA A 422 3.14 28.89 28.70
CA ALA A 422 2.64 27.52 28.71
C ALA A 422 3.15 26.66 27.54
N ARG A 423 3.71 27.28 26.49
CA ARG A 423 4.31 26.61 25.33
C ARG A 423 5.72 26.06 25.58
N ALA A 424 6.46 26.60 26.54
CA ALA A 424 7.82 26.12 26.86
C ALA A 424 7.78 24.83 27.69
N GLU A 425 6.83 24.71 28.61
CA GLU A 425 6.55 23.49 29.39
C GLU A 425 5.76 22.44 28.57
N ALA A 426 5.29 22.78 27.36
CA ALA A 426 4.43 21.91 26.55
C ALA A 426 5.15 20.71 25.92
N ALA A 427 6.48 20.74 25.78
CA ALA A 427 7.27 19.62 25.27
C ALA A 427 7.22 18.35 26.17
N SER A 428 6.56 18.43 27.33
CA SER A 428 6.49 17.38 28.36
C SER A 428 5.06 16.85 28.63
N SER A 429 3.99 17.38 28.01
CA SER A 429 2.64 16.84 28.27
C SER A 429 2.38 15.53 27.56
N ALA A 430 1.88 14.55 28.32
CA ALA A 430 1.37 13.29 27.78
C ALA A 430 0.24 13.52 26.74
N LEU A 431 0.25 12.70 25.69
CA LEU A 431 -0.79 12.68 24.66
C LEU A 431 -2.13 12.26 25.26
N GLN A 432 -3.21 12.91 24.84
CA GLN A 432 -4.57 12.51 25.21
C GLN A 432 -5.08 11.46 24.23
N MET A 433 -5.66 10.38 24.75
CA MET A 433 -6.28 9.34 23.92
C MET A 433 -7.75 9.68 23.66
N GLN A 434 -8.06 10.06 22.42
CA GLN A 434 -9.43 10.20 21.95
C GLN A 434 -9.98 8.81 21.62
N ARG A 435 -10.78 8.23 22.51
CA ARG A 435 -11.55 7.00 22.24
C ARG A 435 -12.56 7.28 21.12
N LEU A 436 -12.54 6.46 20.07
CA LEU A 436 -13.39 6.59 18.89
C LEU A 436 -14.59 5.63 18.96
N MET A 437 -14.31 4.33 19.06
CA MET A 437 -15.32 3.28 19.26
C MET A 437 -14.70 2.02 19.86
N PRO A 438 -15.48 1.16 20.54
CA PRO A 438 -15.03 -0.18 20.93
C PRO A 438 -14.67 -1.02 19.68
N ALA A 439 -13.59 -1.80 19.75
CA ALA A 439 -13.16 -2.64 18.63
C ALA A 439 -14.10 -3.85 18.40
N ASP A 440 -14.81 -4.30 19.44
CA ASP A 440 -15.86 -5.31 19.37
C ASP A 440 -17.19 -4.79 18.80
N ALA A 441 -17.33 -3.46 18.59
CA ALA A 441 -18.42 -2.87 17.83
C ALA A 441 -18.21 -2.94 16.30
N LEU A 442 -17.02 -3.35 15.83
CA LEU A 442 -16.80 -3.71 14.43
C LEU A 442 -17.50 -5.05 14.13
N ARG A 443 -18.27 -5.09 13.04
CA ARG A 443 -18.87 -6.34 12.53
C ARG A 443 -17.81 -7.24 11.92
N VAL A 444 -16.82 -6.67 11.24
CA VAL A 444 -15.61 -7.36 10.78
C VAL A 444 -14.68 -7.67 11.96
N ARG A 445 -14.56 -8.95 12.31
CA ARG A 445 -13.77 -9.42 13.45
C ARG A 445 -12.26 -9.46 13.17
N GLY A 446 -11.47 -9.60 14.23
CA GLY A 446 -10.02 -9.80 14.16
C GLY A 446 -9.17 -8.52 14.17
N ARG A 447 -7.96 -8.62 14.75
CA ARG A 447 -7.02 -7.50 14.92
C ARG A 447 -6.60 -6.85 13.59
N HIS A 448 -6.49 -7.64 12.53
CA HIS A 448 -6.14 -7.13 11.19
C HIS A 448 -7.24 -6.24 10.61
N ASN A 449 -8.53 -6.50 10.90
CA ASN A 449 -9.62 -5.65 10.45
C ASN A 449 -9.73 -4.37 11.29
N ALA A 450 -9.40 -4.42 12.59
CA ALA A 450 -9.18 -3.22 13.39
C ALA A 450 -8.02 -2.36 12.83
N ALA A 451 -6.92 -2.96 12.39
CA ALA A 451 -5.82 -2.25 11.74
C ALA A 451 -6.25 -1.60 10.40
N ASN A 452 -6.98 -2.33 9.55
CA ASN A 452 -7.57 -1.80 8.31
C ASN A 452 -8.51 -0.61 8.60
N ALA A 453 -9.32 -0.69 9.65
CA ALA A 453 -10.20 0.39 10.09
C ALA A 453 -9.45 1.65 10.54
N LEU A 454 -8.37 1.48 11.30
CA LEU A 454 -7.51 2.60 11.72
C LEU A 454 -6.79 3.24 10.52
N ALA A 455 -6.38 2.45 9.51
CA ALA A 455 -5.83 2.95 8.26
C ALA A 455 -6.87 3.74 7.43
N ALA A 456 -8.09 3.21 7.29
CA ALA A 456 -9.19 3.86 6.58
C ALA A 456 -9.61 5.18 7.25
N LEU A 457 -9.72 5.20 8.58
CA LEU A 457 -9.96 6.42 9.36
C LEU A 457 -8.83 7.45 9.17
N ALA A 458 -7.56 7.03 9.14
CA ALA A 458 -6.42 7.91 8.92
C ALA A 458 -6.44 8.53 7.51
N LEU A 459 -6.70 7.73 6.46
CA LEU A 459 -6.82 8.20 5.07
C LEU A 459 -7.94 9.23 4.89
N ALA A 460 -9.15 8.90 5.36
CA ALA A 460 -10.29 9.79 5.23
C ALA A 460 -10.13 11.07 6.09
N SER A 461 -9.53 10.96 7.29
CA SER A 461 -9.18 12.13 8.11
C SER A 461 -8.14 13.04 7.43
N ALA A 462 -7.19 12.48 6.67
CA ALA A 462 -6.16 13.25 5.96
C ALA A 462 -6.71 14.16 4.86
N ILE A 463 -7.90 13.85 4.31
CA ILE A 463 -8.63 14.73 3.38
C ILE A 463 -9.75 15.55 4.05
N GLY A 464 -9.77 15.60 5.38
CA GLY A 464 -10.69 16.43 6.17
C GLY A 464 -12.08 15.84 6.39
N CYS A 465 -12.26 14.51 6.28
CA CYS A 465 -13.53 13.88 6.61
C CYS A 465 -13.79 13.89 8.13
N GLY A 466 -15.01 14.23 8.55
CA GLY A 466 -15.39 14.32 9.97
C GLY A 466 -15.56 12.94 10.62
N LEU A 467 -15.02 12.77 11.84
CA LEU A 467 -15.02 11.47 12.54
C LEU A 467 -16.43 10.90 12.80
N ALA A 468 -17.41 11.73 13.17
CA ALA A 468 -18.73 11.26 13.58
C ALA A 468 -19.49 10.42 12.52
N PRO A 469 -19.69 10.88 11.27
CA PRO A 469 -20.29 10.05 10.23
C PRO A 469 -19.45 8.79 9.91
N MET A 470 -18.12 8.93 9.86
CA MET A 470 -17.23 7.80 9.59
C MET A 470 -17.36 6.70 10.65
N LEU A 471 -17.43 7.03 11.94
CA LEU A 471 -17.59 6.03 13.01
C LEU A 471 -18.96 5.35 12.98
N HIS A 472 -19.99 6.02 12.46
CA HIS A 472 -21.30 5.39 12.21
C HIS A 472 -21.21 4.39 11.05
N ALA A 473 -20.65 4.78 9.91
CA ALA A 473 -20.47 3.89 8.75
C ALA A 473 -19.54 2.70 9.06
N LEU A 474 -18.45 2.92 9.80
CA LEU A 474 -17.49 1.90 10.21
C LEU A 474 -18.15 0.78 11.06
N ARG A 475 -19.14 1.14 11.88
CA ARG A 475 -19.94 0.19 12.68
C ARG A 475 -20.89 -0.67 11.81
N GLU A 476 -21.30 -0.16 10.66
CA GLU A 476 -22.19 -0.87 9.73
C GLU A 476 -21.46 -1.66 8.64
N TYR A 477 -20.19 -1.36 8.36
CA TYR A 477 -19.35 -2.08 7.40
C TYR A 477 -19.28 -3.59 7.71
N ARG A 478 -19.71 -4.43 6.75
CA ARG A 478 -19.85 -5.89 6.93
C ARG A 478 -18.69 -6.73 6.38
N GLY A 479 -17.76 -6.12 5.64
CA GLY A 479 -16.71 -6.85 4.92
C GLY A 479 -17.05 -7.06 3.44
N GLU A 480 -16.05 -7.52 2.72
CA GLU A 480 -16.11 -7.80 1.28
C GLU A 480 -16.54 -9.25 1.02
N PRO A 481 -17.28 -9.54 -0.07
CA PRO A 481 -17.49 -10.91 -0.53
C PRO A 481 -16.17 -11.67 -0.74
N HIS A 482 -16.20 -12.98 -0.53
CA HIS A 482 -15.07 -13.93 -0.67
C HIS A 482 -13.90 -13.68 0.29
N ARG A 483 -14.18 -13.14 1.48
CA ARG A 483 -13.18 -12.84 2.52
C ARG A 483 -13.60 -13.35 3.89
N VAL A 484 -13.44 -14.66 4.09
CA VAL A 484 -14.02 -15.44 5.19
C VAL A 484 -15.55 -15.29 5.20
N GLU A 485 -16.15 -15.40 4.02
CA GLU A 485 -17.60 -15.31 3.81
C GLU A 485 -18.28 -16.62 4.21
N PHE A 486 -19.28 -16.55 5.09
CA PHE A 486 -20.10 -17.71 5.45
C PHE A 486 -21.04 -18.07 4.29
N ILE A 487 -20.98 -19.32 3.84
CA ILE A 487 -21.76 -19.82 2.70
C ILE A 487 -23.01 -20.59 3.14
N ALA A 488 -22.85 -21.58 4.02
CA ALA A 488 -23.93 -22.46 4.50
C ALA A 488 -23.51 -23.25 5.75
N THR A 489 -24.50 -23.79 6.47
CA THR A 489 -24.33 -24.86 7.47
C THR A 489 -24.91 -26.16 6.92
N ILE A 490 -24.15 -27.26 6.99
CA ILE A 490 -24.58 -28.60 6.53
C ILE A 490 -24.23 -29.60 7.64
N ASP A 491 -25.22 -30.29 8.21
CA ASP A 491 -25.08 -31.20 9.36
C ASP A 491 -24.30 -30.60 10.56
N GLY A 492 -24.47 -29.30 10.78
CA GLY A 492 -23.77 -28.56 11.83
C GLY A 492 -22.31 -28.19 11.51
N ILE A 493 -21.84 -28.45 10.28
CA ILE A 493 -20.53 -27.99 9.78
C ILE A 493 -20.76 -26.72 8.95
N ASP A 494 -20.04 -25.65 9.26
CA ASP A 494 -20.15 -24.38 8.53
C ASP A 494 -19.13 -24.31 7.38
N ALA A 495 -19.48 -23.67 6.25
CA ALA A 495 -18.56 -23.44 5.14
C ALA A 495 -18.17 -21.96 5.00
N PHE A 496 -16.87 -21.70 4.84
CA PHE A 496 -16.29 -20.36 4.66
C PHE A 496 -15.45 -20.24 3.39
N ASP A 497 -15.73 -19.20 2.61
CA ASP A 497 -14.96 -18.81 1.43
C ASP A 497 -14.03 -17.63 1.74
N ASP A 498 -12.73 -17.89 1.69
CA ASP A 498 -11.65 -16.89 1.68
C ASP A 498 -10.79 -17.07 0.42
N SER A 499 -11.42 -17.24 -0.75
CA SER A 499 -10.73 -17.35 -2.05
C SER A 499 -9.83 -16.15 -2.39
N LYS A 500 -10.04 -14.99 -1.75
CA LYS A 500 -9.14 -13.82 -1.80
C LYS A 500 -7.85 -13.98 -0.98
N GLY A 501 -7.72 -15.05 -0.18
CA GLY A 501 -6.50 -15.43 0.55
C GLY A 501 -5.39 -15.97 -0.36
N THR A 502 -4.92 -15.15 -1.30
CA THR A 502 -3.99 -15.56 -2.38
C THR A 502 -2.51 -15.57 -1.99
N ASN A 503 -2.17 -15.31 -0.73
CA ASN A 503 -0.82 -15.33 -0.18
C ASN A 503 -0.83 -15.90 1.25
N VAL A 504 0.33 -16.34 1.72
CA VAL A 504 0.50 -16.99 3.03
C VAL A 504 0.02 -16.11 4.19
N GLY A 505 0.35 -14.82 4.16
CA GLY A 505 -0.05 -13.87 5.22
C GLY A 505 -1.56 -13.69 5.35
N ALA A 506 -2.31 -13.75 4.25
CA ALA A 506 -3.77 -13.72 4.27
C ALA A 506 -4.34 -14.97 4.95
N THR A 507 -3.85 -16.15 4.60
CA THR A 507 -4.31 -17.43 5.16
C THR A 507 -3.94 -17.58 6.63
N VAL A 508 -2.76 -17.13 7.06
CA VAL A 508 -2.43 -17.02 8.50
C VAL A 508 -3.46 -16.16 9.24
N ALA A 509 -3.83 -14.99 8.69
CA ALA A 509 -4.81 -14.10 9.30
C ALA A 509 -6.23 -14.67 9.33
N ALA A 510 -6.63 -15.45 8.31
CA ALA A 510 -7.93 -16.14 8.28
C ALA A 510 -7.99 -17.28 9.31
N LEU A 511 -6.93 -18.11 9.39
CA LEU A 511 -6.83 -19.20 10.37
C LEU A 511 -6.82 -18.68 11.81
N ASP A 512 -6.06 -17.62 12.10
CA ASP A 512 -6.00 -17.04 13.44
C ASP A 512 -7.27 -16.28 13.84
N GLY A 513 -7.97 -15.66 12.89
CA GLY A 513 -9.25 -15.01 13.13
C GLY A 513 -10.36 -16.03 13.37
N LEU A 514 -10.69 -16.81 12.34
CA LEU A 514 -11.82 -17.76 12.38
C LEU A 514 -11.59 -18.89 13.40
N GLY A 515 -10.34 -19.36 13.54
CA GLY A 515 -10.00 -20.42 14.49
C GLY A 515 -10.10 -19.98 15.96
N ALA A 516 -9.79 -18.72 16.26
CA ALA A 516 -10.00 -18.17 17.61
C ALA A 516 -11.48 -17.96 17.92
N ASP A 517 -12.25 -17.40 16.97
CA ASP A 517 -13.70 -17.15 17.13
C ASP A 517 -14.52 -18.44 17.26
N ARG A 518 -14.00 -19.59 16.77
CA ARG A 518 -14.66 -20.91 16.83
C ARG A 518 -14.19 -21.84 17.94
N ALA A 519 -13.16 -21.48 18.71
CA ALA A 519 -12.60 -22.36 19.73
C ALA A 519 -13.70 -22.83 20.73
N PRO A 520 -13.82 -24.15 21.02
CA PRO A 520 -12.86 -25.23 20.77
C PRO A 520 -13.02 -25.98 19.43
N ALA A 521 -13.97 -25.61 18.57
CA ALA A 521 -14.16 -26.24 17.27
C ALA A 521 -12.99 -25.97 16.31
N ARG A 522 -12.85 -26.80 15.27
CA ARG A 522 -11.69 -26.85 14.39
C ARG A 522 -12.03 -26.53 12.93
N LEU A 523 -10.98 -26.34 12.13
CA LEU A 523 -11.07 -26.04 10.70
C LEU A 523 -10.58 -27.21 9.84
N ALA A 524 -11.37 -27.64 8.85
CA ALA A 524 -10.90 -28.45 7.72
C ALA A 524 -10.51 -27.48 6.59
N VAL A 525 -9.21 -27.38 6.29
CA VAL A 525 -8.66 -26.25 5.50
C VAL A 525 -8.25 -26.71 4.11
N ILE A 526 -8.63 -25.97 3.07
CA ILE A 526 -8.18 -26.18 1.69
C ILE A 526 -7.10 -25.17 1.34
N LEU A 527 -5.91 -25.67 0.99
CA LEU A 527 -4.71 -24.92 0.59
C LEU A 527 -4.35 -25.23 -0.88
N GLY A 528 -3.65 -24.31 -1.54
CA GLY A 528 -2.96 -24.56 -2.80
C GLY A 528 -3.44 -23.78 -4.03
N GLY A 529 -2.71 -23.99 -5.12
CA GLY A 529 -2.69 -23.16 -6.33
C GLY A 529 -1.26 -22.78 -6.75
N ASP A 530 -1.11 -21.62 -7.37
CA ASP A 530 0.19 -21.01 -7.72
C ASP A 530 0.72 -20.13 -6.56
N GLY A 531 1.77 -20.61 -5.88
CA GLY A 531 2.36 -20.01 -4.69
C GLY A 531 3.45 -18.98 -4.96
N LYS A 532 3.92 -18.83 -6.21
CA LYS A 532 4.88 -17.79 -6.64
C LYS A 532 6.17 -17.71 -5.82
N GLY A 533 6.66 -18.86 -5.34
CA GLY A 533 7.91 -18.94 -4.57
C GLY A 533 7.84 -18.36 -3.14
N GLN A 534 6.63 -18.20 -2.58
CA GLN A 534 6.46 -17.82 -1.16
C GLN A 534 7.00 -18.90 -0.21
N ASP A 535 7.48 -18.47 0.97
CA ASP A 535 7.70 -19.37 2.10
C ASP A 535 6.36 -19.73 2.80
N PHE A 536 6.05 -21.02 2.83
CA PHE A 536 4.85 -21.57 3.49
C PHE A 536 5.04 -21.85 4.99
N ALA A 537 6.25 -21.77 5.55
CA ALA A 537 6.53 -22.05 6.97
C ALA A 537 5.62 -21.30 7.97
N PRO A 538 5.21 -20.03 7.74
CA PRO A 538 4.28 -19.33 8.63
C PRO A 538 2.91 -20.00 8.83
N LEU A 539 2.49 -20.92 7.94
CA LEU A 539 1.23 -21.67 8.09
C LEU A 539 1.26 -22.69 9.24
N LEU A 540 2.43 -23.17 9.66
CA LEU A 540 2.57 -24.26 10.63
C LEU A 540 1.88 -23.95 11.98
N ALA A 541 2.20 -22.80 12.57
CA ALA A 541 1.72 -22.41 13.89
C ALA A 541 0.20 -22.19 13.96
N PRO A 542 -0.48 -21.50 13.01
CA PRO A 542 -1.94 -21.40 13.03
C PRO A 542 -2.65 -22.71 12.65
N LEU A 543 -2.11 -23.50 11.70
CA LEU A 543 -2.69 -24.80 11.36
C LEU A 543 -2.67 -25.77 12.56
N GLY A 544 -1.53 -25.92 13.24
CA GLY A 544 -1.44 -26.78 14.43
C GLY A 544 -2.36 -26.35 15.59
N ARG A 545 -2.67 -25.05 15.70
CA ARG A 545 -3.58 -24.52 16.73
C ARG A 545 -5.06 -24.74 16.39
N HIS A 546 -5.45 -24.53 15.13
CA HIS A 546 -6.87 -24.36 14.76
C HIS A 546 -7.42 -25.40 13.77
N ALA A 547 -6.57 -26.06 12.98
CA ALA A 547 -7.02 -27.03 12.00
C ALA A 547 -7.29 -28.42 12.62
N ARG A 548 -8.08 -29.21 11.89
CA ARG A 548 -8.32 -30.65 12.07
C ARG A 548 -7.77 -31.47 10.93
N ALA A 549 -7.87 -30.96 9.70
CA ALA A 549 -7.45 -31.64 8.48
C ALA A 549 -7.07 -30.60 7.42
N ILE A 550 -6.22 -30.99 6.47
CA ILE A 550 -5.68 -30.14 5.42
C ILE A 550 -5.85 -30.85 4.07
N ALA A 551 -6.57 -30.23 3.14
CA ALA A 551 -6.61 -30.62 1.74
C ALA A 551 -5.68 -29.73 0.93
N THR A 552 -4.94 -30.31 -0.02
CA THR A 552 -4.04 -29.57 -0.94
C THR A 552 -4.46 -29.74 -2.39
N ILE A 553 -4.38 -28.67 -3.18
CA ILE A 553 -4.68 -28.64 -4.62
C ILE A 553 -3.63 -27.82 -5.40
N GLY A 554 -3.63 -27.94 -6.73
CA GLY A 554 -2.87 -27.05 -7.62
C GLY A 554 -1.37 -27.29 -7.66
N ARG A 555 -0.67 -26.37 -8.34
CA ARG A 555 0.75 -26.48 -8.72
C ARG A 555 1.68 -26.70 -7.53
N ASP A 556 1.56 -25.86 -6.51
CA ASP A 556 2.52 -25.82 -5.39
C ASP A 556 2.10 -26.70 -4.19
N ALA A 557 1.18 -27.65 -4.40
CA ALA A 557 0.78 -28.62 -3.38
C ALA A 557 1.98 -29.36 -2.76
N ASP A 558 2.96 -29.80 -3.57
CA ASP A 558 4.21 -30.42 -3.09
C ASP A 558 5.03 -29.49 -2.17
N ALA A 559 4.99 -28.17 -2.39
CA ALA A 559 5.71 -27.21 -1.57
C ALA A 559 5.01 -26.96 -0.23
N ILE A 560 3.69 -26.87 -0.25
CA ILE A 560 2.85 -26.75 0.95
C ILE A 560 2.98 -28.01 1.81
N GLU A 561 2.83 -29.20 1.22
CA GLU A 561 2.84 -30.49 1.93
C GLU A 561 4.16 -30.75 2.68
N ARG A 562 5.30 -30.44 2.03
CA ARG A 562 6.64 -30.55 2.66
C ARG A 562 6.77 -29.71 3.93
N VAL A 563 6.05 -28.60 4.01
CA VAL A 563 5.98 -27.76 5.21
C VAL A 563 4.92 -28.31 6.17
N VAL A 564 3.65 -28.29 5.77
CA VAL A 564 2.52 -28.51 6.68
C VAL A 564 2.41 -29.95 7.19
N GLY A 565 3.08 -30.92 6.56
CA GLY A 565 3.21 -32.28 7.07
C GLY A 565 3.79 -32.36 8.49
N ALA A 566 4.62 -31.39 8.89
CA ALA A 566 5.14 -31.30 10.26
C ALA A 566 4.07 -31.02 11.34
N THR A 567 2.82 -30.69 10.95
CA THR A 567 1.69 -30.57 11.90
C THR A 567 1.17 -31.92 12.40
N GLY A 568 1.44 -33.02 11.67
CA GLY A 568 0.89 -34.34 11.98
C GLY A 568 -0.63 -34.49 11.79
N LEU A 569 -1.30 -33.50 11.19
CA LEU A 569 -2.73 -33.54 10.87
C LEU A 569 -3.00 -34.43 9.63
N PRO A 570 -4.21 -35.00 9.50
CA PRO A 570 -4.70 -35.55 8.24
C PRO A 570 -4.47 -34.58 7.07
N LEU A 571 -3.66 -35.02 6.11
CA LEU A 571 -3.21 -34.24 4.96
C LEU A 571 -3.46 -35.07 3.70
N THR A 572 -4.15 -34.53 2.70
CA THR A 572 -4.41 -35.26 1.44
C THR A 572 -4.47 -34.31 0.25
N ARG A 573 -3.79 -34.67 -0.85
CA ARG A 573 -3.86 -33.95 -2.13
C ARG A 573 -5.07 -34.40 -2.93
N HIS A 574 -5.77 -33.43 -3.53
CA HIS A 574 -6.89 -33.67 -4.42
C HIS A 574 -6.64 -33.07 -5.81
N PRO A 575 -7.16 -33.69 -6.89
CA PRO A 575 -6.99 -33.18 -8.25
C PRO A 575 -7.87 -31.97 -8.56
N SER A 576 -8.87 -31.68 -7.72
CA SER A 576 -9.84 -30.61 -7.94
C SER A 576 -10.35 -30.03 -6.62
N LEU A 577 -10.86 -28.79 -6.67
CA LEU A 577 -11.41 -28.10 -5.50
C LEU A 577 -12.72 -28.73 -5.01
N GLU A 578 -13.52 -29.29 -5.92
CA GLU A 578 -14.74 -30.03 -5.61
C GLU A 578 -14.44 -31.28 -4.79
N ALA A 579 -13.39 -32.03 -5.18
CA ALA A 579 -12.93 -33.21 -4.46
C ALA A 579 -12.33 -32.85 -3.09
N ALA A 580 -11.51 -31.80 -3.01
CA ALA A 580 -10.98 -31.28 -1.73
C ALA A 580 -12.10 -30.85 -0.78
N THR A 581 -13.10 -30.13 -1.30
CA THR A 581 -14.24 -29.63 -0.50
C THR A 581 -15.06 -30.78 0.07
N ARG A 582 -15.40 -31.79 -0.75
CA ARG A 582 -16.12 -32.99 -0.30
C ARG A 582 -15.35 -33.74 0.79
N TRP A 583 -14.05 -33.96 0.60
CA TRP A 583 -13.21 -34.60 1.62
C TRP A 583 -13.10 -33.77 2.91
N CYS A 584 -12.98 -32.45 2.86
CA CYS A 584 -13.00 -31.61 4.06
C CYS A 584 -14.32 -31.74 4.84
N PHE A 585 -15.46 -31.90 4.16
CA PHE A 585 -16.76 -32.18 4.78
C PHE A 585 -16.91 -33.61 5.35
N GLU A 586 -16.02 -34.54 4.98
CA GLU A 586 -15.91 -35.88 5.58
C GLU A 586 -14.99 -35.87 6.81
N GLN A 587 -13.98 -35.00 6.84
CA GLN A 587 -13.07 -34.85 7.99
C GLN A 587 -13.64 -33.97 9.12
N ALA A 588 -14.52 -33.02 8.80
CA ALA A 588 -15.13 -32.11 9.76
C ALA A 588 -16.20 -32.80 10.64
N GLN A 589 -16.32 -32.36 11.90
CA GLN A 589 -17.34 -32.81 12.86
C GLN A 589 -18.40 -31.71 13.07
N PRO A 590 -19.63 -32.04 13.53
CA PRO A 590 -20.61 -31.01 13.88
C PRO A 590 -20.04 -29.98 14.87
N GLY A 591 -20.13 -28.70 14.51
CA GLY A 591 -19.51 -27.56 15.19
C GLY A 591 -18.24 -27.02 14.51
N ASP A 592 -17.51 -27.85 13.76
CA ASP A 592 -16.35 -27.43 12.97
C ASP A 592 -16.74 -26.58 11.74
N ALA A 593 -15.74 -26.10 11.01
CA ALA A 593 -15.94 -25.45 9.72
C ALA A 593 -15.01 -25.96 8.62
N VAL A 594 -15.47 -25.93 7.37
CA VAL A 594 -14.65 -26.06 6.17
C VAL A 594 -14.24 -24.66 5.72
N LEU A 595 -12.93 -24.43 5.51
CA LEU A 595 -12.37 -23.14 5.10
C LEU A 595 -11.57 -23.29 3.81
N LEU A 596 -12.01 -22.62 2.74
CA LEU A 596 -11.15 -22.36 1.58
C LEU A 596 -10.33 -21.10 1.83
N SER A 597 -9.05 -21.23 2.19
CA SER A 597 -8.11 -20.10 2.30
C SER A 597 -6.77 -20.53 1.70
N PRO A 598 -6.58 -20.35 0.38
CA PRO A 598 -5.65 -21.18 -0.39
C PRO A 598 -4.16 -20.87 -0.22
N ALA A 599 -3.77 -19.75 0.39
CA ALA A 599 -2.41 -19.20 0.44
C ALA A 599 -1.74 -18.94 -0.94
N CYS A 600 -2.43 -19.22 -2.03
CA CYS A 600 -1.91 -19.20 -3.41
C CYS A 600 -2.86 -18.47 -4.37
N ALA A 601 -2.29 -17.95 -5.46
CA ALA A 601 -3.06 -17.48 -6.61
C ALA A 601 -3.78 -18.66 -7.29
N SER A 602 -4.80 -18.34 -8.09
CA SER A 602 -5.70 -19.33 -8.69
C SER A 602 -5.37 -19.69 -10.14
N LEU A 603 -4.39 -19.02 -10.75
CA LEU A 603 -4.20 -18.99 -12.21
C LEU A 603 -3.67 -20.29 -12.82
N ASP A 604 -3.28 -21.26 -11.99
CA ASP A 604 -2.89 -22.61 -12.40
C ASP A 604 -4.10 -23.52 -12.67
N MET A 605 -5.24 -23.29 -12.02
CA MET A 605 -6.45 -24.12 -12.12
C MET A 605 -7.72 -23.34 -12.52
N PHE A 606 -7.74 -22.01 -12.39
CA PHE A 606 -8.92 -21.17 -12.54
C PHE A 606 -8.60 -19.87 -13.31
N ARG A 607 -9.62 -19.26 -13.94
CA ARG A 607 -9.46 -17.97 -14.65
C ARG A 607 -9.01 -16.83 -13.73
N ASP A 608 -9.55 -16.81 -12.53
CA ASP A 608 -9.35 -15.79 -11.48
C ASP A 608 -9.83 -16.36 -10.12
N TYR A 609 -9.75 -15.56 -9.05
CA TYR A 609 -10.17 -15.99 -7.72
C TYR A 609 -11.70 -16.10 -7.58
N ALA A 610 -12.48 -15.38 -8.39
CA ALA A 610 -13.94 -15.40 -8.33
C ALA A 610 -14.50 -16.68 -8.99
N HIS A 611 -13.84 -17.18 -10.04
CA HIS A 611 -14.08 -18.51 -10.59
C HIS A 611 -13.79 -19.61 -9.55
N ARG A 612 -12.70 -19.48 -8.79
CA ARG A 612 -12.36 -20.39 -7.68
C ARG A 612 -13.43 -20.38 -6.58
N ALA A 613 -13.87 -19.18 -6.18
CA ALA A 613 -14.96 -18.99 -5.22
C ALA A 613 -16.28 -19.63 -5.70
N ALA A 614 -16.66 -19.40 -6.96
CA ALA A 614 -17.87 -19.98 -7.54
C ALA A 614 -17.86 -21.52 -7.49
N VAL A 615 -16.75 -22.16 -7.88
CA VAL A 615 -16.58 -23.63 -7.81
C VAL A 615 -16.73 -24.15 -6.38
N PHE A 616 -16.17 -23.45 -5.39
CA PHE A 616 -16.35 -23.81 -3.98
C PHE A 616 -17.80 -23.68 -3.52
N VAL A 617 -18.43 -22.52 -3.76
CA VAL A 617 -19.81 -22.24 -3.35
C VAL A 617 -20.80 -23.21 -3.99
N ASP A 618 -20.64 -23.52 -5.28
CA ASP A 618 -21.51 -24.46 -5.98
C ASP A 618 -21.26 -25.91 -5.53
N THR A 619 -20.04 -26.26 -5.11
CA THR A 619 -19.77 -27.55 -4.45
C THR A 619 -20.45 -27.64 -3.08
N VAL A 620 -20.37 -26.60 -2.26
CA VAL A 620 -21.06 -26.53 -0.95
C VAL A 620 -22.57 -26.71 -1.13
N ARG A 621 -23.16 -26.02 -2.13
CA ARG A 621 -24.58 -26.17 -2.49
C ARG A 621 -24.92 -27.57 -2.98
N ALA A 622 -24.06 -28.20 -3.78
CA ALA A 622 -24.24 -29.57 -4.23
C ALA A 622 -24.23 -30.56 -3.05
N ILE A 623 -23.29 -30.42 -2.10
CA ILE A 623 -23.25 -31.25 -0.89
C ILE A 623 -24.53 -31.07 -0.06
N ALA A 624 -25.04 -29.84 0.08
CA ALA A 624 -26.29 -29.58 0.81
C ALA A 624 -27.49 -30.28 0.13
N ALA A 625 -27.56 -30.24 -1.20
CA ALA A 625 -28.60 -30.93 -1.97
C ALA A 625 -28.48 -32.45 -1.89
N ASP A 626 -27.27 -32.99 -2.03
CA ASP A 626 -26.96 -34.43 -1.91
C ASP A 626 -27.44 -34.97 -0.55
N ARG A 627 -27.15 -34.26 0.55
CA ARG A 627 -27.54 -34.70 1.91
C ARG A 627 -29.03 -34.49 2.20
N ALA A 628 -29.66 -33.42 1.69
CA ALA A 628 -31.10 -33.24 1.78
C ALA A 628 -31.89 -34.34 1.06
N GLY A 629 -31.39 -34.82 -0.08
CA GLY A 629 -31.97 -35.93 -0.84
C GLY A 629 -31.82 -37.32 -0.19
N VAL A 630 -30.96 -37.46 0.84
CA VAL A 630 -30.77 -38.71 1.61
C VAL A 630 -31.67 -38.76 2.86
N MET A 631 -32.28 -37.65 3.26
CA MET A 631 -33.23 -37.58 4.37
C MET A 631 -34.72 -37.65 3.97
N ALA A 632 -35.01 -37.82 2.67
CA ALA A 632 -36.36 -37.91 2.09
C ALA A 632 -36.69 -39.33 1.61
#